data_AF-A0A1F9YQ61-F1
#
_entry.id   AF-A0A1F9YQ61-F1
#
_cell.length_a   1.000
_cell.length_b   1.000
_cell.length_c   1.000
_cell.angle_alpha   90.00
_cell.angle_beta   90.00
_cell.angle_gamma   90.00
#
_symmetry.space_group_name_H-M   'P 1'
#
loop_
_entity.id
_entity.type
_entity.pdbx_description
1 polymer ?
#
loop_
_entity_poly.entity_id
_entity_poly.type
_entity_poly.pdbx_seq_one_letter_code
_entity_poly.pdbx_strand_id
1 'polypeptide(L)'
;MTPKKIERILSGLARGEITVAEAMEQLRSLPYDDIHFAKLDSHRELRKGIPEAVYTPGKTDEQVLGIVQRILDRGDEAVLTRVRKGLSQKLRRRFGQQVRWFPDARIAAVGVGERERAGHVLVVTAGTSDIPVAEEAAVTCELMGCEVERLYDVGVAGVHRLTANLSKFEGADVIIVLAGM
;
A
#
# COMPACT_ATOMS: atom_id res chain seq x y z
N MET A 1 8.73 6.08 -8.59
CA MET A 1 9.03 7.48 -8.94
C MET A 1 7.70 8.24 -8.98
N THR A 2 7.59 9.37 -8.29
CA THR A 2 6.32 10.10 -8.09
C THR A 2 6.17 11.29 -9.06
N PRO A 3 4.93 11.78 -9.35
CA PRO A 3 4.72 13.00 -10.14
C PRO A 3 5.48 14.22 -9.61
N LYS A 4 5.48 14.42 -8.28
CA LYS A 4 6.22 15.51 -7.60
C LYS A 4 7.73 15.41 -7.85
N LYS A 5 8.28 14.19 -7.93
CA LYS A 5 9.72 13.99 -8.18
C LYS A 5 10.08 14.32 -9.63
N ILE A 6 9.23 13.97 -10.60
CA ILE A 6 9.41 14.39 -12.00
C ILE A 6 9.32 15.91 -12.12
N GLU A 7 8.31 16.52 -11.51
CA GLU A 7 8.13 17.97 -11.52
C GLU A 7 9.37 18.69 -10.95
N ARG A 8 9.96 18.16 -9.87
CA ARG A 8 11.21 18.69 -9.30
C ARG A 8 12.39 18.59 -10.26
N ILE A 9 12.54 17.47 -10.97
CA ILE A 9 13.63 17.28 -11.96
C ILE A 9 13.45 18.25 -13.13
N LEU A 10 12.25 18.32 -13.70
CA LEU A 10 11.95 19.21 -14.82
C LEU A 10 12.08 20.68 -14.43
N SER A 11 11.66 21.06 -13.22
CA SER A 11 11.83 22.41 -12.69
C SER A 11 13.30 22.77 -12.47
N GLY A 12 14.11 21.84 -11.95
CA GLY A 12 15.56 22.04 -11.78
C GLY A 12 16.27 22.21 -13.13
N LEU A 13 15.86 21.43 -14.14
CA LEU A 13 16.39 21.55 -15.50
C LEU A 13 16.01 22.90 -16.13
N ALA A 14 14.75 23.33 -15.98
CA ALA A 14 14.27 24.61 -16.49
C ALA A 14 14.97 25.81 -15.82
N ARG A 15 15.35 25.68 -14.54
CA ARG A 15 16.13 26.69 -13.81
C ARG A 15 17.65 26.61 -14.07
N GLY A 16 18.12 25.61 -14.81
CA GLY A 16 19.55 25.39 -15.06
C GLY A 16 20.34 24.85 -13.86
N GLU A 17 19.64 24.35 -12.83
CA GLU A 17 20.25 23.77 -11.61
C GLU A 17 20.82 22.36 -11.87
N ILE A 18 20.29 21.67 -12.88
CA ILE A 18 20.80 20.38 -13.35
C ILE A 18 20.93 20.42 -14.87
N THR A 19 21.86 19.64 -15.39
CA THR A 19 22.07 19.45 -16.82
C THR A 19 21.07 18.44 -17.39
N VAL A 20 20.89 18.47 -18.71
CA VAL A 20 20.10 17.45 -19.44
C VAL A 20 20.64 16.05 -19.18
N ALA A 21 21.97 15.88 -19.07
CA ALA A 21 22.58 14.59 -18.79
C ALA A 21 22.23 14.06 -17.40
N GLU A 22 22.24 14.91 -16.38
CA GLU A 22 21.84 14.54 -15.01
C GLU A 22 20.35 14.24 -14.91
N ALA A 23 19.50 15.00 -15.60
CA ALA A 23 18.07 14.73 -15.69
C ALA A 23 17.82 13.37 -16.36
N MET A 24 18.50 13.09 -17.48
CA MET A 24 18.42 11.81 -18.19
C MET A 24 18.88 10.65 -17.33
N GLU A 25 19.95 10.79 -16.55
CA GLU A 25 20.43 9.74 -15.65
C GLU A 25 19.42 9.44 -14.54
N GLN A 26 18.80 10.47 -13.95
CA GLN A 26 17.74 10.29 -12.96
C GLN A 26 16.46 9.66 -13.54
N LEU A 27 16.22 9.84 -14.84
CA LEU A 27 15.11 9.23 -15.58
C LEU A 27 15.46 7.86 -16.20
N ARG A 28 16.73 7.45 -16.16
CA ARG A 28 17.25 6.28 -16.89
C ARG A 28 16.71 4.94 -16.42
N SER A 29 16.28 4.87 -15.17
CA SER A 29 15.76 3.64 -14.55
C SER A 29 14.27 3.38 -14.80
N LEU A 30 13.70 4.07 -15.79
CA LEU A 30 12.34 3.83 -16.28
C LEU A 30 12.34 2.69 -17.32
N PRO A 31 11.35 1.78 -17.32
CA PRO A 31 10.17 1.72 -16.45
C PRO A 31 10.29 0.75 -15.26
N TYR A 32 11.32 -0.11 -15.22
CA TYR A 32 11.51 -1.13 -14.19
C TYR A 32 12.96 -1.18 -13.72
N ASP A 33 13.15 -1.52 -12.44
CA ASP A 33 14.45 -1.92 -11.91
C ASP A 33 14.52 -3.45 -11.89
N ASP A 34 15.50 -4.02 -12.59
CA ASP A 34 15.78 -5.44 -12.51
C ASP A 34 16.70 -5.66 -11.30
N ILE A 35 16.11 -6.01 -10.16
CA ILE A 35 16.86 -6.73 -9.14
C ILE A 35 16.83 -8.19 -9.57
N HIS A 36 17.98 -8.88 -9.52
CA HIS A 36 18.15 -10.28 -9.98
C HIS A 36 17.04 -11.28 -9.60
N PHE A 37 16.18 -10.94 -8.63
CA PHE A 37 15.08 -11.74 -8.12
C PHE A 37 13.68 -11.05 -8.17
N ALA A 38 13.54 -9.82 -8.70
CA ALA A 38 12.26 -9.14 -8.95
C ALA A 38 12.38 -7.96 -9.94
N LYS A 39 11.34 -7.70 -10.73
CA LYS A 39 11.24 -6.49 -11.56
C LYS A 39 10.31 -5.50 -10.85
N LEU A 40 10.86 -4.42 -10.32
CA LEU A 40 10.09 -3.39 -9.61
C LEU A 40 9.49 -2.40 -10.61
N ASP A 41 8.16 -2.31 -10.68
CA ASP A 41 7.41 -1.38 -11.55
C ASP A 41 7.35 0.01 -10.91
N SER A 42 8.49 0.69 -10.99
CA SER A 42 8.70 2.04 -10.44
C SER A 42 7.82 3.15 -11.04
N HIS A 43 7.07 2.84 -12.11
CA HIS A 43 6.19 3.77 -12.81
C HIS A 43 4.71 3.51 -12.49
N ARG A 44 4.39 2.52 -11.65
CA ARG A 44 3.01 2.21 -11.23
C ARG A 44 2.37 3.39 -10.49
N GLU A 45 3.09 4.07 -9.61
CA GLU A 45 2.56 5.23 -8.89
C GLU A 45 2.23 6.39 -9.84
N LEU A 46 3.07 6.65 -10.84
CA LEU A 46 2.79 7.63 -11.89
C LEU A 46 1.56 7.30 -12.74
N ARG A 47 1.29 6.01 -12.99
CA ARG A 47 0.14 5.59 -13.82
C ARG A 47 -1.15 5.40 -13.02
N LYS A 48 -1.05 5.01 -11.75
CA LYS A 48 -2.18 4.54 -10.94
C LYS A 48 -2.37 5.28 -9.62
N GLY A 49 -1.44 6.16 -9.23
CA GLY A 49 -1.47 6.89 -7.96
C GLY A 49 -1.22 6.01 -6.72
N ILE A 50 -0.77 4.76 -6.89
CA ILE A 50 -0.64 3.78 -5.80
C ILE A 50 0.73 3.09 -5.86
N PRO A 51 1.45 2.94 -4.73
CA PRO A 51 2.72 2.24 -4.66
C PRO A 51 2.58 0.75 -4.97
N GLU A 52 3.67 0.11 -5.38
CA GLU A 52 3.69 -1.32 -5.67
C GLU A 52 3.60 -2.14 -4.37
N ALA A 53 2.71 -3.15 -4.36
CA ALA A 53 2.60 -4.09 -3.27
C ALA A 53 3.58 -5.26 -3.45
N VAL A 54 4.44 -5.48 -2.46
CA VAL A 54 5.39 -6.59 -2.41
C VAL A 54 4.72 -7.79 -1.75
N TYR A 55 4.38 -8.79 -2.56
CA TYR A 55 3.90 -10.07 -2.07
C TYR A 55 5.04 -10.82 -1.36
N THR A 56 4.93 -11.04 -0.05
CA THR A 56 6.02 -11.64 0.75
C THR A 56 6.09 -13.18 0.78
N PRO A 57 4.99 -13.94 0.63
CA PRO A 57 5.09 -15.40 0.63
C PRO A 57 5.98 -15.94 -0.49
N GLY A 58 6.81 -16.92 -0.17
CA GLY A 58 7.77 -17.54 -1.09
C GLY A 58 9.10 -16.78 -1.24
N LYS A 59 9.26 -15.61 -0.62
CA LYS A 59 10.53 -14.86 -0.58
C LYS A 59 11.29 -15.10 0.73
N THR A 60 12.62 -15.06 0.69
CA THR A 60 13.45 -15.03 1.89
C THR A 60 13.40 -13.67 2.57
N ASP A 61 13.75 -13.59 3.85
CA ASP A 61 13.76 -12.32 4.56
C ASP A 61 14.77 -11.35 3.96
N GLU A 62 15.93 -11.86 3.53
CA GLU A 62 16.99 -11.09 2.91
C GLU A 62 16.53 -10.50 1.57
N GLN A 63 15.79 -11.27 0.77
CA GLN A 63 15.18 -10.77 -0.47
C GLN A 63 14.18 -9.65 -0.19
N VAL A 64 13.30 -9.82 0.80
CA VAL A 64 12.31 -8.79 1.15
C VAL A 64 12.98 -7.51 1.65
N LEU A 65 13.97 -7.64 2.55
CA LEU A 65 14.71 -6.47 3.05
C LEU A 65 15.46 -5.76 1.92
N GLY A 66 16.04 -6.50 0.97
CA GLY A 66 16.70 -5.93 -0.21
C GLY A 66 15.73 -5.19 -1.13
N ILE A 67 14.55 -5.75 -1.38
CA ILE A 67 13.47 -5.09 -2.14
C ILE A 67 13.10 -3.76 -1.48
N VAL A 68 12.79 -3.79 -0.17
CA VAL A 68 12.35 -2.59 0.55
C VAL A 68 13.44 -1.53 0.56
N GLN A 69 14.70 -1.89 0.82
CA GLN A 69 15.81 -0.93 0.78
C GLN A 69 15.90 -0.24 -0.57
N ARG A 70 15.80 -0.99 -1.67
CA ARG A 70 15.92 -0.42 -3.03
C ARG A 70 14.73 0.47 -3.41
N ILE A 71 13.53 0.14 -2.94
CA ILE A 71 12.34 1.01 -3.07
C ILE A 71 12.58 2.33 -2.32
N LEU A 72 13.08 2.26 -1.07
CA LEU A 72 13.33 3.45 -0.26
C LEU A 72 14.50 4.31 -0.78
N ASP A 73 15.55 3.70 -1.34
CA ASP A 73 16.68 4.43 -1.95
C ASP A 73 16.23 5.30 -3.13
N ARG A 74 15.12 4.92 -3.78
CA ARG A 74 14.46 5.72 -4.82
C ARG A 74 13.56 6.81 -4.26
N GLY A 75 13.35 6.86 -2.95
CA GLY A 75 12.38 7.74 -2.29
C GLY A 75 10.93 7.36 -2.58
N ASP A 76 10.69 6.10 -2.95
CA ASP A 76 9.35 5.55 -3.16
C ASP A 76 8.87 4.84 -1.88
N GLU A 77 7.56 4.58 -1.80
CA GLU A 77 6.93 3.91 -0.66
C GLU A 77 6.79 2.40 -0.89
N ALA A 78 6.94 1.59 0.16
CA ALA A 78 6.80 0.14 0.07
C ALA A 78 5.60 -0.36 0.89
N VAL A 79 4.68 -1.08 0.25
CA VAL A 79 3.61 -1.83 0.93
C VAL A 79 3.86 -3.31 0.77
N LEU A 80 3.87 -4.06 1.87
CA LEU A 80 4.12 -5.49 1.88
C LEU A 80 2.87 -6.23 2.36
N THR A 81 2.47 -7.27 1.66
CA THR A 81 1.28 -8.07 1.99
C THR A 81 1.64 -9.45 2.55
N ARG A 82 0.73 -10.02 3.35
CA ARG A 82 0.84 -11.34 3.99
C ARG A 82 2.11 -11.54 4.81
N VAL A 83 2.64 -10.46 5.37
CA VAL A 83 3.87 -10.46 6.16
C VAL A 83 3.66 -11.32 7.42
N ARG A 84 4.70 -12.05 7.81
CA ARG A 84 4.74 -12.82 9.06
C ARG A 84 5.34 -11.99 10.18
N LYS A 85 4.94 -12.25 11.43
CA LYS A 85 5.42 -11.52 12.62
C LYS A 85 6.96 -11.45 12.73
N GLY A 86 7.67 -12.52 12.38
CA GLY A 86 9.15 -12.51 12.40
C GLY A 86 9.76 -11.55 11.37
N LEU A 87 9.15 -11.43 10.19
CA LEU A 87 9.60 -10.52 9.14
C LEU A 87 9.30 -9.06 9.51
N SER A 88 8.15 -8.77 10.12
CA SER A 88 7.84 -7.40 10.57
C SER A 88 8.82 -6.91 11.65
N GLN A 89 9.29 -7.79 12.53
CA GLN A 89 10.35 -7.47 13.48
C GLN A 89 11.68 -7.16 12.78
N LYS A 90 12.07 -7.95 11.77
CA LYS A 90 13.28 -7.69 10.98
C LYS A 90 13.19 -6.36 10.22
N LEU A 91 12.03 -6.07 9.61
CA LEU A 91 11.76 -4.77 8.96
C LEU A 91 11.94 -3.62 9.94
N ARG A 92 11.30 -3.69 11.12
CA ARG A 92 11.42 -2.66 12.17
C ARG A 92 12.86 -2.48 12.65
N ARG A 93 13.63 -3.56 12.80
CA ARG A 93 15.06 -3.48 13.16
C ARG A 93 15.90 -2.79 12.09
N ARG A 94 15.59 -2.99 10.80
CA ARG A 94 16.39 -2.49 9.68
C ARG A 94 16.03 -1.06 9.24
N PHE A 95 14.76 -0.70 9.30
CA PHE A 95 14.22 0.56 8.77
C PHE A 95 13.61 1.47 9.86
N GLY A 96 13.56 1.01 11.11
CA GLY A 96 13.19 1.82 12.27
C GLY A 96 11.75 2.32 12.24
N GLN A 97 11.59 3.61 12.53
CA GLN A 97 10.29 4.29 12.68
C GLN A 97 9.51 4.41 11.36
N GLN A 98 10.17 4.22 10.21
CA GLN A 98 9.50 4.25 8.90
C GLN A 98 8.54 3.07 8.70
N VAL A 99 8.60 2.04 9.56
CA VAL A 99 7.80 0.83 9.44
C VAL A 99 6.53 0.90 10.29
N ARG A 100 5.38 0.92 9.61
CA ARG A 100 4.06 0.67 10.20
C ARG A 100 3.66 -0.78 9.96
N TRP A 101 3.35 -1.51 11.04
CA TRP A 101 2.95 -2.92 10.98
C TRP A 101 1.51 -3.08 11.43
N PHE A 102 0.69 -3.70 10.57
CA PHE A 102 -0.72 -3.99 10.79
C PHE A 102 -0.88 -5.51 10.96
N PRO A 103 -0.95 -6.01 12.21
CA PRO A 103 -0.90 -7.44 12.49
C PRO A 103 -2.10 -8.21 11.91
N ASP A 104 -3.30 -7.68 12.05
CA ASP A 104 -4.54 -8.35 11.66
C ASP A 104 -4.68 -8.43 10.13
N ALA A 105 -4.32 -7.36 9.43
CA ALA A 105 -4.22 -7.28 7.97
C ALA A 105 -3.02 -8.05 7.40
N ARG A 106 -2.04 -8.40 8.25
CA ARG A 106 -0.72 -8.89 7.86
C ARG A 106 -0.01 -7.98 6.83
N ILE A 107 -0.16 -6.66 6.96
CA ILE A 107 0.43 -5.65 6.07
C ILE A 107 1.54 -4.88 6.78
N ALA A 108 2.67 -4.67 6.10
CA ALA A 108 3.69 -3.73 6.55
C ALA A 108 3.83 -2.60 5.54
N ALA A 109 3.77 -1.36 6.00
CA ALA A 109 4.01 -0.16 5.20
C ALA A 109 5.33 0.46 5.63
N VAL A 110 6.20 0.78 4.67
CA VAL A 110 7.53 1.36 4.94
C VAL A 110 7.71 2.63 4.14
N GLY A 111 8.03 3.72 4.83
CA GLY A 111 8.22 5.04 4.20
C GLY A 111 6.94 5.69 3.69
N VAL A 112 5.77 5.08 3.93
CA VAL A 112 4.47 5.62 3.50
C VAL A 112 4.14 6.86 4.31
N GLY A 113 3.88 7.98 3.64
CA GLY A 113 3.48 9.25 4.24
C GLY A 113 1.99 9.30 4.64
N GLU A 114 1.56 10.47 5.10
CA GLU A 114 0.15 10.79 5.20
C GLU A 114 -0.38 11.23 3.83
N ARG A 115 -1.64 10.87 3.56
CA ARG A 115 -2.36 11.23 2.34
C ARG A 115 -3.63 11.98 2.73
N GLU A 116 -4.05 12.91 1.89
CA GLU A 116 -5.37 13.51 2.04
C GLU A 116 -6.43 12.41 1.94
N ARG A 117 -7.37 12.42 2.89
CA ARG A 117 -8.43 11.43 2.91
C ARG A 117 -9.48 11.78 1.85
N ALA A 118 -9.75 10.85 0.95
CA ALA A 118 -10.75 10.98 -0.09
C ALA A 118 -11.51 9.67 -0.31
N GLY A 119 -12.83 9.78 -0.40
CA GLY A 119 -13.73 8.65 -0.56
C GLY A 119 -13.96 7.87 0.73
N HIS A 120 -15.19 7.46 0.95
CA HIS A 120 -15.63 6.64 2.07
C HIS A 120 -15.85 5.19 1.61
N VAL A 121 -15.09 4.26 2.20
CA VAL A 121 -15.14 2.83 1.91
C VAL A 121 -15.71 2.08 3.11
N LEU A 122 -16.82 1.37 2.91
CA LEU A 122 -17.37 0.46 3.90
C LEU A 122 -16.88 -0.97 3.63
N VAL A 123 -16.12 -1.55 4.55
CA VAL A 123 -15.66 -2.94 4.49
C VAL A 123 -16.54 -3.81 5.38
N VAL A 124 -17.21 -4.79 4.77
CA VAL A 124 -18.23 -5.60 5.41
C VAL A 124 -17.84 -7.08 5.42
N THR A 125 -18.01 -7.77 6.54
CA THR A 125 -17.89 -9.24 6.58
C THR A 125 -19.20 -9.95 6.86
N ALA A 126 -19.41 -11.09 6.20
CA ALA A 126 -20.52 -11.97 6.51
C ALA A 126 -20.32 -12.66 7.86
N GLY A 127 -19.12 -13.18 8.12
CA GLY A 127 -18.74 -13.82 9.38
C GLY A 127 -17.41 -13.33 9.94
N THR A 128 -17.04 -13.86 11.10
CA THR A 128 -15.76 -13.54 11.76
C THR A 128 -14.55 -14.19 11.07
N SER A 129 -14.76 -15.27 10.32
CA SER A 129 -13.72 -15.94 9.52
C SER A 129 -13.15 -15.06 8.41
N ASP A 130 -13.92 -14.09 7.93
CA ASP A 130 -13.52 -13.18 6.86
C ASP A 130 -12.69 -11.99 7.35
N ILE A 131 -12.64 -11.74 8.67
CA ILE A 131 -11.98 -10.58 9.28
C ILE A 131 -10.52 -10.40 8.80
N PRO A 132 -9.67 -11.45 8.72
CA PRO A 132 -8.29 -11.27 8.26
C PRO A 132 -8.20 -10.70 6.84
N VAL A 133 -9.11 -11.11 5.96
CA VAL A 133 -9.15 -10.61 4.56
C VAL A 133 -9.76 -9.21 4.52
N ALA A 134 -10.74 -8.93 5.39
CA ALA A 134 -11.33 -7.60 5.53
C ALA A 134 -10.32 -6.57 6.01
N GLU A 135 -9.46 -6.96 6.95
CA GLU A 135 -8.37 -6.12 7.44
C GLU A 135 -7.32 -5.84 6.36
N GLU A 136 -6.98 -6.84 5.53
CA GLU A 136 -6.10 -6.64 4.38
C GLU A 136 -6.68 -5.58 3.41
N ALA A 137 -7.98 -5.66 3.11
CA ALA A 137 -8.67 -4.68 2.27
C ALA A 137 -8.71 -3.29 2.92
N ALA A 138 -9.13 -3.21 4.19
CA ALA A 138 -9.31 -1.96 4.91
C ALA A 138 -7.99 -1.18 5.04
N VAL A 139 -6.92 -1.85 5.48
CA VAL A 139 -5.60 -1.23 5.59
C VAL A 139 -5.04 -0.82 4.23
N THR A 140 -5.31 -1.59 3.17
CA THR A 140 -4.91 -1.21 1.81
C THR A 140 -5.59 0.10 1.39
N CYS A 141 -6.91 0.23 1.61
CA CYS A 141 -7.66 1.45 1.34
C CYS A 141 -7.17 2.65 2.19
N GLU A 142 -6.88 2.44 3.47
CA GLU A 142 -6.32 3.48 4.35
C GLU A 142 -4.95 3.96 3.87
N LEU A 143 -4.06 3.03 3.49
CA LEU A 143 -2.76 3.35 2.90
C LEU A 143 -2.91 4.06 1.56
N MET A 144 -4.02 3.86 0.86
CA MET A 144 -4.36 4.57 -0.38
C MET A 144 -4.91 5.99 -0.14
N GLY A 145 -5.28 6.33 1.09
CA GLY A 145 -5.87 7.63 1.44
C GLY A 145 -7.40 7.62 1.48
N CYS A 146 -8.06 6.47 1.66
CA CYS A 146 -9.51 6.44 1.87
C CYS A 146 -9.88 6.58 3.35
N GLU A 147 -11.07 7.11 3.62
CA GLU A 147 -11.74 6.91 4.89
C GLU A 147 -12.39 5.52 4.87
N VAL A 148 -12.13 4.71 5.90
CA VAL A 148 -12.57 3.32 5.92
C VAL A 148 -13.36 3.02 7.18
N GLU A 149 -14.61 2.62 6.99
CA GLU A 149 -15.45 2.06 8.05
C GLU A 149 -15.47 0.53 7.94
N ARG A 150 -15.39 -0.17 9.08
CA ARG A 150 -15.42 -1.63 9.17
C ARG A 150 -16.72 -2.09 9.83
N LEU A 151 -17.41 -3.03 9.20
CA LEU A 151 -18.65 -3.63 9.69
C LEU A 151 -18.56 -5.16 9.62
N TYR A 152 -18.22 -5.79 10.74
CA TYR A 152 -18.02 -7.24 10.78
C TYR A 152 -19.27 -8.02 11.18
N ASP A 153 -19.32 -9.28 10.76
CA ASP A 153 -20.26 -10.31 11.21
C ASP A 153 -21.75 -9.91 11.05
N VAL A 154 -22.10 -9.43 9.86
CA VAL A 154 -23.48 -9.00 9.55
C VAL A 154 -24.27 -9.99 8.69
N GLY A 155 -23.64 -11.06 8.19
CA GLY A 155 -24.25 -12.00 7.25
C GLY A 155 -24.79 -13.28 7.87
N VAL A 156 -24.11 -13.86 8.87
CA VAL A 156 -24.40 -15.23 9.34
C VAL A 156 -25.68 -15.34 10.19
N ALA A 157 -26.11 -14.27 10.86
CA ALA A 157 -27.22 -14.30 11.84
C ALA A 157 -28.45 -13.45 11.46
N GLY A 158 -28.78 -13.35 10.17
CA GLY A 158 -30.06 -12.80 9.68
C GLY A 158 -30.01 -11.33 9.22
N VAL A 159 -30.83 -11.02 8.20
CA VAL A 159 -30.85 -9.74 7.46
C VAL A 159 -31.04 -8.50 8.34
N HIS A 160 -31.61 -8.67 9.54
CA HIS A 160 -31.87 -7.59 10.49
C HIS A 160 -30.59 -6.89 10.98
N ARG A 161 -29.46 -7.60 11.07
CA ARG A 161 -28.15 -7.01 11.40
C ARG A 161 -27.65 -6.07 10.32
N LEU A 162 -27.93 -6.40 9.05
CA LEU A 162 -27.62 -5.54 7.92
C LEU A 162 -28.56 -4.34 7.89
N THR A 163 -29.88 -4.55 8.04
CA THR A 163 -30.86 -3.45 8.00
C THR A 163 -30.67 -2.44 9.12
N ALA A 164 -30.14 -2.86 10.29
CA ALA A 164 -29.81 -1.97 11.39
C ALA A 164 -28.67 -0.97 11.07
N ASN A 165 -27.92 -1.22 9.99
CA ASN A 165 -26.76 -0.43 9.60
C ASN A 165 -26.94 0.29 8.25
N LEU A 166 -28.16 0.35 7.69
CA LEU A 166 -28.41 0.89 6.34
C LEU A 166 -27.81 2.29 6.11
N SER A 167 -27.85 3.17 7.11
CA SER A 167 -27.26 4.50 7.01
C SER A 167 -25.76 4.49 6.70
N LYS A 168 -25.03 3.46 7.15
CA LYS A 168 -23.61 3.27 6.84
C LYS A 168 -23.39 2.86 5.39
N PHE A 169 -24.28 2.02 4.85
CA PHE A 169 -24.25 1.62 3.45
C PHE A 169 -24.57 2.80 2.53
N GLU A 170 -25.56 3.61 2.90
CA GLU A 170 -25.97 4.80 2.14
C GLU A 170 -24.88 5.88 2.13
N GLY A 171 -24.09 5.99 3.19
CA GLY A 171 -23.00 6.96 3.29
C GLY A 171 -21.70 6.56 2.60
N ALA A 172 -21.57 5.33 2.08
CA ALA A 172 -20.34 4.83 1.48
C ALA A 172 -20.30 5.07 -0.04
N ASP A 173 -19.15 5.53 -0.54
CA ASP A 173 -18.90 5.64 -1.98
C ASP A 173 -18.61 4.26 -2.59
N VAL A 174 -17.96 3.39 -1.82
CA VAL A 174 -17.60 2.02 -2.22
C VAL A 174 -17.86 1.07 -1.06
N ILE A 175 -18.43 -0.10 -1.35
CA ILE A 175 -18.66 -1.16 -0.37
C ILE A 175 -17.89 -2.41 -0.79
N ILE A 176 -17.02 -2.89 0.09
CA ILE A 176 -16.24 -4.12 -0.10
C ILE A 176 -16.85 -5.18 0.81
N VAL A 177 -17.43 -6.23 0.23
CA VAL A 177 -18.07 -7.32 0.98
C VAL A 177 -17.23 -8.58 0.91
N LEU A 178 -16.97 -9.18 2.06
CA LEU A 178 -16.31 -10.47 2.19
C LEU A 178 -17.28 -11.48 2.77
N ALA A 179 -17.50 -12.55 2.01
CA ALA A 179 -18.39 -13.65 2.39
C ALA A 179 -17.79 -14.97 1.88
N GLY A 180 -16.85 -15.52 2.65
CA GLY A 180 -16.28 -16.84 2.38
C GLY A 180 -17.20 -17.99 2.81
N MET A 181 -16.92 -19.19 2.29
CA MET A 181 -17.48 -20.48 2.76
C MET A 181 -16.40 -21.28 3.48
#